data_AF-A0A973JJ32-F1
#
_entry.id   AF-A0A973JJ32-F1
#
_cell.length_a   1.000
_cell.length_b   1.000
_cell.length_c   1.000
_cell.angle_alpha   90.00
_cell.angle_beta   90.00
_cell.angle_gamma   90.00
#
_symmetry.space_group_name_H-M   'P 1'
#
loop_
_entity.id
_entity.type
_entity.pdbx_description
1 polymer ?
#
loop_
_entity_poly.entity_id
_entity_poly.type
_entity_poly.pdbx_seq_one_letter_code
_entity_poly.pdbx_strand_id
1 'polypeptide(L)'
;MQHPSPWRRTTPAPPVRIAHLGLGAFHKAHQAWFTDRSNVGTAPEEAWGIASFTGRRPDAAQALAAQDGRYTVLTRGPEGDTAETVDAIVAAHDGADATAWRSHLADPRVAVVTLTVFRAIGRFGGQPVPIDWLAAMV
;
A
#
# COMPACT_ATOMS: atom_id res chain seq x y z
N MET A 1 9.54 -31.75 8.09
CA MET A 1 8.62 -30.74 8.62
C MET A 1 9.02 -29.39 8.03
N GLN A 2 8.15 -28.73 7.27
CA GLN A 2 8.45 -27.39 6.76
C GLN A 2 8.29 -26.40 7.91
N HIS A 3 9.37 -25.70 8.27
CA HIS A 3 9.25 -24.58 9.21
C HIS A 3 8.43 -23.47 8.53
N PRO A 4 7.41 -22.90 9.19
CA PRO A 4 6.72 -21.74 8.65
C PRO A 4 7.75 -20.63 8.45
N SER A 5 7.87 -20.15 7.21
CA SER A 5 8.76 -19.04 6.89
C SER A 5 8.39 -17.83 7.76
N PRO A 6 9.36 -17.10 8.36
CA PRO A 6 9.08 -15.88 9.12
C PRO A 6 8.46 -14.77 8.25
N TRP A 7 8.40 -14.99 6.94
CA TRP A 7 7.84 -14.08 5.94
C TRP A 7 6.37 -14.35 5.63
N ARG A 8 5.74 -15.38 6.22
CA ARG A 8 4.30 -15.63 6.06
C ARG A 8 3.51 -14.98 7.19
N ARG A 9 2.33 -14.46 6.84
CA ARG A 9 1.36 -14.00 7.84
C ARG A 9 0.97 -15.15 8.75
N THR A 10 0.99 -14.90 10.05
CA THR A 10 0.54 -15.85 11.09
C THR A 10 -0.90 -15.59 11.53
N THR A 11 -1.48 -14.45 11.14
CA THR A 11 -2.87 -14.07 11.39
C THR A 11 -3.62 -13.87 10.06
N PRO A 12 -4.95 -14.04 10.06
CA PRO A 12 -5.77 -13.75 8.90
C PRO A 12 -5.52 -12.35 8.34
N ALA A 13 -5.54 -12.22 7.01
CA ALA A 13 -5.46 -10.92 6.36
C ALA A 13 -6.68 -10.07 6.72
N PRO A 14 -6.50 -8.82 7.18
CA PRO A 14 -7.58 -7.86 7.30
C PRO A 14 -8.32 -7.71 5.97
N PRO A 15 -9.64 -7.48 5.99
CA PRO A 15 -10.37 -7.21 4.76
C PRO A 15 -9.86 -5.92 4.10
N VAL A 16 -9.88 -5.90 2.78
CA VAL A 16 -9.49 -4.71 2.01
C VAL A 16 -10.53 -3.62 2.25
N ARG A 17 -10.08 -2.52 2.84
CA ARG A 17 -10.87 -1.30 3.08
C ARG A 17 -10.29 -0.07 2.39
N ILE A 18 -9.06 -0.18 1.90
CA ILE A 18 -8.34 0.87 1.18
C ILE A 18 -7.83 0.31 -0.15
N ALA A 19 -8.11 0.98 -1.26
CA ALA A 19 -7.40 0.79 -2.51
C ALA A 19 -6.35 1.89 -2.67
N HIS A 20 -5.11 1.54 -3.00
CA HIS A 20 -4.02 2.50 -3.15
C HIS A 20 -3.37 2.43 -4.53
N LEU A 21 -3.34 3.55 -5.26
CA LEU A 21 -2.62 3.67 -6.52
C LEU A 21 -1.26 4.34 -6.33
N GLY A 22 -0.18 3.62 -6.64
CA GLY A 22 1.19 4.12 -6.52
C GLY A 22 2.00 3.43 -5.43
N LEU A 23 2.07 2.09 -5.47
CA LEU A 23 2.87 1.24 -4.58
C LEU A 23 4.37 1.53 -4.68
N GLY A 24 4.79 2.59 -3.99
CA GLY A 24 6.16 3.09 -3.92
C GLY A 24 6.79 2.92 -2.55
N ALA A 25 7.99 3.50 -2.36
CA ALA A 25 8.66 3.53 -1.06
C ALA A 25 7.91 4.41 -0.04
N PHE A 26 7.44 5.59 -0.47
CA PHE A 26 6.70 6.51 0.40
C PHE A 26 5.40 5.89 0.92
N HIS A 27 4.60 5.28 0.04
CA HIS A 27 3.39 4.54 0.44
C HIS A 27 3.68 3.51 1.54
N LYS A 28 4.73 2.71 1.36
CA LYS A 28 5.14 1.69 2.32
C LYS A 28 5.64 2.28 3.64
N ALA A 29 6.41 3.35 3.61
CA ALA A 29 6.97 3.96 4.80
C ALA A 29 5.95 4.82 5.58
N HIS A 30 4.86 5.25 4.95
CA HIS A 30 3.93 6.22 5.52
C HIS A 30 2.50 5.68 5.64
N GLN A 31 1.72 5.69 4.55
CA GLN A 31 0.29 5.33 4.62
C GLN A 31 0.10 3.89 5.11
N ALA A 32 0.82 2.93 4.53
CA ALA A 32 0.71 1.53 4.93
C ALA A 32 1.22 1.28 6.35
N TRP A 33 2.31 1.95 6.77
CA TRP A 33 2.81 1.86 8.14
C TRP A 33 1.80 2.40 9.15
N PHE A 34 1.20 3.57 8.91
CA PHE A 34 0.19 4.14 9.80
C PHE A 34 -1.09 3.30 9.87
N THR A 35 -1.55 2.74 8.74
CA THR A 35 -2.67 1.80 8.74
C THR A 35 -2.36 0.59 9.61
N ASP A 36 -1.15 0.04 9.52
CA ASP A 36 -0.74 -1.08 10.36
C ASP A 36 -0.73 -0.72 11.85
N ARG A 37 -0.16 0.43 12.21
CA ARG A 37 -0.17 0.92 13.60
C ARG A 37 -1.59 1.13 14.13
N SER A 38 -2.52 1.61 13.29
CA SER A 38 -3.93 1.76 13.70
C SER A 38 -4.64 0.42 13.95
N ASN A 39 -4.14 -0.67 13.39
CA ASN A 39 -4.71 -2.01 13.58
C ASN A 39 -4.22 -2.70 14.87
N VAL A 40 -3.23 -2.14 15.58
CA VAL A 40 -2.71 -2.74 16.82
C VAL A 40 -3.83 -2.82 17.86
N GLY A 41 -4.08 -4.03 18.36
CA GLY A 41 -5.14 -4.31 19.33
C GLY A 41 -6.55 -4.40 18.71
N THR A 42 -6.69 -4.31 17.39
CA THR A 42 -7.95 -4.47 16.67
C THR A 42 -8.14 -5.91 16.20
N ALA A 43 -9.37 -6.42 16.25
CA ALA A 43 -9.66 -7.76 15.73
C ALA A 43 -9.42 -7.82 14.20
N PRO A 44 -8.92 -8.94 13.64
CA PRO A 44 -8.58 -9.02 12.21
C PRO A 44 -9.72 -8.60 11.26
N GLU A 45 -10.97 -8.89 11.61
CA GLU A 45 -12.16 -8.54 10.84
C GLU A 45 -12.51 -7.04 10.90
N GLU A 46 -12.09 -6.33 11.94
CA GLU A 46 -12.26 -4.88 12.13
C GLU A 46 -11.06 -4.08 11.61
N ALA A 47 -9.89 -4.72 11.50
CA ALA A 47 -8.65 -4.13 11.03
C ALA A 47 -8.70 -3.75 9.53
N TRP A 48 -7.93 -2.74 9.12
CA TRP A 48 -7.97 -2.21 7.76
C TRP A 48 -6.83 -2.79 6.92
N GLY A 49 -7.20 -3.48 5.82
CA GLY A 49 -6.26 -3.95 4.81
C GLY A 49 -6.22 -3.04 3.58
N ILE A 50 -5.05 -3.01 2.92
CA ILE A 50 -4.79 -2.23 1.72
C ILE A 50 -4.56 -3.15 0.52
N ALA A 51 -5.29 -2.91 -0.56
CA ALA A 51 -4.96 -3.40 -1.89
C ALA A 51 -4.15 -2.33 -2.63
N SER A 52 -2.86 -2.59 -2.86
CA SER A 52 -1.92 -1.61 -3.43
C SER A 52 -1.53 -1.96 -4.85
N PHE A 53 -1.55 -0.97 -5.74
CA PHE A 53 -1.27 -1.10 -7.16
C PHE A 53 0.01 -0.36 -7.51
N THR A 54 0.91 -1.00 -8.25
CA THR A 54 2.11 -0.30 -8.75
C THR A 54 1.77 0.79 -9.76
N GLY A 55 2.75 1.64 -10.07
CA GLY A 55 2.61 2.64 -11.12
C GLY A 55 2.93 2.06 -12.50
N ARG A 56 4.21 2.04 -12.87
CA ARG A 56 4.66 1.66 -14.22
C ARG A 56 5.19 0.24 -14.36
N ARG A 57 5.72 -0.34 -13.27
CA ARG A 57 6.40 -1.64 -13.29
C ARG A 57 5.80 -2.56 -12.23
N PRO A 58 5.66 -3.87 -12.51
CA PRO A 58 5.05 -4.83 -11.59
C PRO A 58 5.97 -5.28 -10.47
N ASP A 59 7.29 -5.07 -10.59
CA ASP A 59 8.33 -5.68 -9.74
C ASP A 59 8.04 -5.58 -8.23
N ALA A 60 7.59 -4.41 -7.77
CA ALA A 60 7.27 -4.20 -6.36
C ALA A 60 6.03 -5.00 -5.91
N ALA A 61 5.01 -5.12 -6.76
CA ALA A 61 3.84 -5.95 -6.45
C ALA A 61 4.20 -7.42 -6.47
N GLN A 62 4.99 -7.89 -7.44
CA GLN A 62 5.43 -9.28 -7.50
C GLN A 62 6.24 -9.68 -6.25
N ALA A 63 7.18 -8.83 -5.84
CA ALA A 63 7.98 -9.07 -4.64
C ALA A 63 7.12 -9.12 -3.36
N LEU A 64 6.16 -8.21 -3.21
CA LEU A 64 5.28 -8.18 -2.04
C LEU A 64 4.28 -9.33 -2.05
N ALA A 65 3.69 -9.67 -3.21
CA ALA A 65 2.76 -10.78 -3.33
C ALA A 65 3.42 -12.12 -2.97
N ALA A 66 4.71 -12.30 -3.28
CA ALA A 66 5.49 -13.48 -2.86
C ALA A 66 5.68 -13.59 -1.34
N GLN A 67 5.44 -12.51 -0.59
CA GLN A 67 5.60 -12.40 0.86
C GLN A 67 4.27 -12.11 1.58
N ASP A 68 3.13 -12.43 0.98
CA ASP A 68 1.80 -12.15 1.54
C ASP A 68 1.57 -10.65 1.88
N GLY A 69 2.25 -9.76 1.14
CA GLY A 69 2.23 -8.30 1.32
C GLY A 69 3.10 -7.76 2.45
N ARG A 70 3.76 -8.64 3.23
CA ARG A 70 4.59 -8.30 4.39
C ARG A 70 5.93 -7.68 3.96
N TYR A 71 6.36 -6.65 4.68
CA TYR A 71 7.69 -6.04 4.53
C TYR A 71 8.16 -5.38 5.82
N THR A 72 9.42 -4.95 5.84
CA THR A 72 10.01 -4.24 6.99
C THR A 72 10.27 -2.78 6.64
N VAL A 73 9.96 -1.88 7.57
CA VAL A 73 10.38 -0.47 7.55
C VAL A 73 11.58 -0.33 8.47
N LEU A 74 12.67 0.23 7.94
CA LEU A 74 13.85 0.61 8.70
C LEU A 74 13.81 2.12 8.93
N THR A 75 13.79 2.55 10.19
CA THR A 75 13.89 3.95 10.58
C THR A 75 15.30 4.20 11.11
N ARG A 76 15.99 5.20 10.53
CA ARG A 76 17.34 5.59 10.94
C ARG A 76 17.30 6.93 11.65
N GLY A 77 17.80 6.96 12.88
CA GLY A 77 17.90 8.17 13.71
C GLY A 77 19.25 8.30 14.41
N PRO A 78 19.47 9.41 15.13
CA PRO A 78 20.72 9.64 15.87
C PRO A 78 21.00 8.60 16.96
N GLU A 79 19.94 7.99 17.53
CA GLU A 79 20.04 6.94 18.55
C GLU A 79 20.23 5.53 17.97
N GLY A 80 20.27 5.40 16.64
CA GLY A 80 20.43 4.13 15.92
C GLY A 80 19.29 3.81 14.96
N ASP A 81 19.32 2.58 14.46
CA ASP A 81 18.35 2.05 13.50
C ASP A 81 17.30 1.20 14.23
N THR A 82 16.02 1.40 13.90
CA THR A 82 14.91 0.54 14.34
C THR A 82 14.25 -0.12 13.13
N ALA A 83 13.77 -1.35 13.31
CA ALA A 83 13.12 -2.13 12.26
C ALA A 83 11.74 -2.60 12.74
N GLU A 84 10.71 -2.33 11.93
CA GLU A 84 9.34 -2.70 12.23
C GLU A 84 8.74 -3.47 11.06
N THR A 85 8.01 -4.55 11.34
CA THR A 85 7.26 -5.24 10.29
C THR A 85 5.93 -4.54 10.04
N VAL A 86 5.50 -4.54 8.77
CA VAL A 86 4.22 -4.01 8.31
C VAL A 86 3.50 -5.09 7.52
N ASP A 87 2.22 -5.28 7.86
CA ASP A 87 1.31 -6.28 7.29
C ASP A 87 0.05 -5.66 6.67
N ALA A 88 -0.14 -4.34 6.75
CA ALA A 88 -1.35 -3.67 6.25
C ALA A 88 -1.59 -3.81 4.75
N ILE A 89 -0.56 -4.05 3.92
CA ILE A 89 -0.75 -4.40 2.51
C ILE A 89 -1.13 -5.88 2.46
N VAL A 90 -2.36 -6.18 2.07
CA VAL A 90 -2.92 -7.55 2.03
C VAL A 90 -3.09 -8.06 0.60
N ALA A 91 -3.02 -7.17 -0.38
CA ALA A 91 -2.99 -7.50 -1.80
C ALA A 91 -2.09 -6.50 -2.53
N ALA A 92 -1.21 -7.01 -3.39
CA ALA A 92 -0.32 -6.19 -4.21
C ALA A 92 -0.51 -6.56 -5.68
N HIS A 93 -0.84 -5.58 -6.50
CA HIS A 93 -1.19 -5.77 -7.91
C HIS A 93 -0.29 -4.94 -8.83
N ASP A 94 -0.08 -5.43 -10.04
CA ASP A 94 0.42 -4.59 -11.13
C ASP A 94 -0.59 -3.46 -11.39
N GLY A 95 -0.11 -2.24 -11.58
CA GLY A 95 -0.93 -1.09 -11.97
C GLY A 95 -1.67 -1.29 -13.30
N ALA A 96 -1.18 -2.18 -14.17
CA ALA A 96 -1.86 -2.54 -15.41
C ALA A 96 -3.03 -3.53 -15.22
N ASP A 97 -3.21 -4.11 -14.03
CA ASP A 97 -4.31 -5.04 -13.73
C ASP A 97 -5.64 -4.30 -13.50
N ALA A 98 -6.24 -3.88 -14.60
CA ALA A 98 -7.53 -3.17 -14.61
C ALA A 98 -8.68 -4.02 -14.04
N THR A 99 -8.57 -5.35 -14.11
CA THR A 99 -9.59 -6.27 -13.59
C THR A 99 -9.56 -6.26 -12.06
N ALA A 100 -8.39 -6.44 -11.44
CA ALA A 100 -8.25 -6.34 -9.99
C ALA A 100 -8.65 -4.94 -9.50
N TRP A 101 -8.24 -3.88 -10.21
CA TRP A 101 -8.61 -2.51 -9.85
C TRP A 101 -10.13 -2.32 -9.79
N ARG A 102 -10.86 -2.71 -10.84
CA ARG A 102 -12.33 -2.61 -10.88
C ARG A 102 -12.98 -3.49 -9.82
N SER A 103 -12.44 -4.68 -9.58
CA SER A 103 -12.97 -5.60 -8.56
C SER A 103 -12.90 -4.98 -7.16
N HIS A 104 -11.76 -4.38 -6.79
CA HIS A 104 -11.62 -3.74 -5.47
C HIS A 104 -12.49 -2.49 -5.36
N LEU A 105 -12.57 -1.66 -6.41
CA LEU A 105 -13.43 -0.46 -6.39
C LEU A 105 -14.93 -0.78 -6.33
N ALA A 106 -15.34 -1.96 -6.77
CA ALA A 106 -16.74 -2.39 -6.69
C ALA A 106 -17.10 -3.03 -5.34
N ASP A 107 -16.11 -3.38 -4.50
CA ASP A 107 -16.37 -4.00 -3.20
C ASP A 107 -16.87 -2.94 -2.20
N PRO A 108 -18.08 -3.10 -1.62
CA PRO A 108 -18.64 -2.11 -0.69
C PRO A 108 -17.85 -1.96 0.62
N ARG A 109 -16.91 -2.87 0.91
CA ARG A 109 -15.99 -2.75 2.04
C ARG A 109 -14.85 -1.78 1.80
N VAL A 110 -14.52 -1.50 0.53
CA VAL A 110 -13.52 -0.50 0.16
C VAL A 110 -14.10 0.89 0.38
N ALA A 111 -13.71 1.51 1.49
CA ALA A 111 -14.22 2.80 1.92
C ALA A 111 -13.39 3.99 1.41
N VAL A 112 -12.11 3.76 1.09
CA VAL A 112 -11.17 4.83 0.74
C VAL A 112 -10.31 4.45 -0.46
N VAL A 113 -10.14 5.38 -1.39
CA VAL A 113 -9.13 5.33 -2.44
C VAL A 113 -8.05 6.35 -2.14
N THR A 114 -6.80 5.92 -2.09
CA THR A 114 -5.64 6.80 -1.89
C THR A 114 -4.67 6.70 -3.06
N LEU A 115 -3.84 7.72 -3.24
CA LEU A 115 -2.92 7.78 -4.38
C LEU A 115 -1.62 8.49 -4.02
N THR A 116 -0.50 7.91 -4.46
CA THR A 116 0.81 8.58 -4.49
C THR A 116 1.36 8.51 -5.90
N VAL A 117 0.80 9.34 -6.77
CA VAL A 117 1.10 9.39 -8.20
C VAL A 117 1.93 10.63 -8.54
N PHE A 118 3.19 10.68 -8.09
CA PHE A 118 4.06 11.78 -8.50
C PHE A 118 4.73 11.51 -9.85
N ARG A 119 4.65 12.50 -10.76
CA ARG A 119 5.11 12.49 -12.16
C ARG A 119 4.29 11.60 -13.12
N ALA A 120 3.00 11.42 -12.83
CA ALA A 120 2.03 10.79 -13.73
C ALA A 120 0.67 11.52 -13.77
N ILE A 121 0.59 12.82 -13.43
CA ILE A 121 -0.35 13.67 -14.16
C ILE A 121 0.33 13.99 -15.50
N GLY A 122 0.32 13.00 -16.39
CA GLY A 122 0.57 13.23 -17.79
C GLY A 122 -0.56 14.09 -18.29
N ARG A 123 -0.31 15.38 -18.45
CA ARG A 123 -1.11 16.30 -19.27
C ARG A 123 -2.63 16.18 -19.08
N PHE A 124 -3.22 16.92 -18.14
CA PHE A 124 -4.63 17.29 -18.32
C PHE A 124 -4.71 18.17 -19.58
N GLY A 125 -5.41 17.70 -20.62
CA GLY A 125 -5.62 18.48 -21.84
C GLY A 125 -4.36 18.84 -22.65
N GLY A 126 -3.26 18.10 -22.50
CA GLY A 126 -2.04 18.35 -23.27
C GLY A 126 -1.02 19.30 -22.62
N GLN A 127 -1.31 19.91 -21.47
CA GLN A 127 -0.43 20.91 -20.83
C GLN A 127 0.20 20.40 -19.52
N PRO A 128 1.43 20.81 -19.17
CA PRO A 128 1.99 20.53 -17.85
C PRO A 128 1.14 21.18 -16.76
N VAL A 129 0.82 20.43 -15.71
CA VAL A 129 0.15 20.98 -14.51
C VAL A 129 1.18 21.83 -13.77
N PRO A 130 0.91 23.12 -13.52
CA PRO A 130 1.89 23.96 -12.84
C PRO A 130 1.89 23.67 -11.33
N ILE A 131 3.07 23.79 -10.72
CA ILE A 131 3.37 23.36 -9.34
C ILE A 131 2.56 24.14 -8.28
N ASP A 132 2.08 25.32 -8.64
CA ASP A 132 1.28 26.24 -7.81
C ASP A 132 -0.17 25.75 -7.57
N TRP A 133 -0.69 24.85 -8.41
CA TRP A 133 -2.03 24.27 -8.22
C TRP A 133 -2.15 23.33 -7.00
N LEU A 134 -1.04 22.82 -6.47
CA LEU A 134 -1.03 21.93 -5.30
C LEU A 134 -1.03 22.66 -3.95
N ALA A 135 -0.81 23.98 -3.93
CA ALA A 135 -0.86 24.76 -2.70
C ALA A 135 -2.30 25.05 -2.22
N ALA A 136 -3.32 24.72 -3.02
CA ALA A 136 -4.72 25.00 -2.72
C ALA A 136 -5.52 23.82 -2.14
N MET A 137 -4.88 22.66 -1.89
CA MET A 137 -5.54 21.47 -1.31
C MET A 137 -4.77 20.86 -0.14
N VAL A 138 -4.28 21.70 0.76
CA VAL A 138 -3.96 21.32 2.15
C VAL A 138 -4.51 22.39 3.08
#